data_AF-A0A2V8GSZ9-F1
#
_entry.id   AF-A0A2V8GSZ9-F1
#
_cell.length_a   1.000
_cell.length_b   1.000
_cell.length_c   1.000
_cell.angle_alpha   90.00
_cell.angle_beta   90.00
_cell.angle_gamma   90.00
#
_symmetry.space_group_name_H-M   'P 1'
#
loop_
_entity.id
_entity.type
_entity.pdbx_description
1 polymer ?
#
loop_
_entity_poly.entity_id
_entity_poly.type
_entity_poly.pdbx_seq_one_letter_code
_entity_poly.pdbx_strand_id
1 'polypeptide(L)' 'MPYELAAQALGQGCIFALDSDAHAHAELDFAEIAIAHAKLAGIPQAKIVNYWPEKKFLEWAAGAWDR' A
#
# COMPACT_ATOMS: atom_id res chain seq x y z
N MET A 1 4.13 -1.63 -12.01
CA MET A 1 5.40 -2.00 -11.32
C MET A 1 5.44 -3.51 -11.14
N PRO A 2 6.54 -4.22 -11.46
CA PRO A 2 6.69 -5.64 -11.15
C PRO A 2 6.53 -5.90 -9.64
N TYR A 3 5.85 -6.98 -9.24
CA TYR A 3 5.61 -7.30 -7.83
C TYR A 3 6.92 -7.65 -7.10
N GLU A 4 7.96 -8.05 -7.84
CA GLU A 4 9.29 -8.36 -7.34
C GLU A 4 9.94 -7.17 -6.63
N LEU A 5 9.69 -5.94 -7.10
CA LEU A 5 10.19 -4.75 -6.41
C LEU A 5 9.50 -4.55 -5.06
N ALA A 6 8.20 -4.87 -4.98
CA ALA A 6 7.47 -4.81 -3.72
C ALA A 6 7.98 -5.88 -2.73
N ALA A 7 8.36 -7.07 -3.21
CA ALA A 7 9.00 -8.10 -2.38
C ALA A 7 10.37 -7.64 -1.85
N GLN A 8 11.17 -6.96 -2.67
CA GLN A 8 12.43 -6.35 -2.22
C GLN A 8 12.20 -5.27 -1.16
N ALA A 9 11.23 -4.37 -1.38
CA ALA A 9 10.87 -3.33 -0.41
C ALA A 9 10.41 -3.93 0.92
N LEU A 10 9.70 -5.07 0.89
CA LEU A 10 9.28 -5.79 2.10
C LEU A 10 10.51 -6.28 2.88
N GLY A 11 11.52 -6.81 2.17
CA GLY A 11 12.81 -7.21 2.75
C GLY A 11 13.58 -6.05 3.39
N GLN A 12 13.35 -4.82 2.94
CA GLN A 12 13.93 -3.59 3.53
C GLN A 12 13.08 -2.99 4.66
N GLY A 13 11.99 -3.66 5.04
CA GLY A 13 11.14 -3.24 6.16
C GLY A 13 10.10 -2.17 5.81
N CYS A 14 9.93 -1.81 4.54
CA CYS A 14 8.95 -0.83 4.08
C CYS A 14 7.52 -1.18 4.52
N ILE A 15 6.68 -0.16 4.53
CA ILE A 15 5.22 -0.25 4.60
C ILE A 15 4.65 0.10 3.22
N PHE A 16 3.42 -0.32 2.96
CA PHE A 16 2.80 -0.26 1.63
C PHE A 16 1.45 0.44 1.69
N ALA A 17 1.19 1.28 0.70
CA ALA A 17 -0.14 1.76 0.37
C ALA A 17 -0.55 1.13 -0.97
N LEU A 18 -1.77 0.60 -1.01
CA LEU A 18 -2.37 0.09 -2.24
C LEU A 18 -3.36 1.14 -2.73
N ASP A 19 -3.20 1.53 -3.98
CA ASP A 19 -4.03 2.55 -4.62
C ASP A 19 -4.21 2.22 -6.11
N SER A 20 -5.23 2.84 -6.70
CA SER A 20 -5.60 2.70 -8.11
C SER A 20 -5.03 3.79 -9.01
N ASP A 21 -4.54 4.90 -8.43
CA ASP A 21 -4.19 6.14 -9.12
C ASP A 21 -5.35 6.67 -9.99
N ALA A 22 -6.58 6.56 -9.47
CA ALA A 22 -7.79 6.87 -10.22
C ALA A 22 -7.91 8.38 -10.50
N HIS A 23 -7.99 8.71 -11.78
CA HIS A 23 -8.34 10.01 -12.35
C HIS A 23 -9.79 10.04 -12.87
N ALA A 24 -10.43 8.87 -13.00
CA ALA A 24 -11.85 8.69 -13.28
C ALA A 24 -12.46 7.56 -12.44
N HIS A 25 -13.79 7.57 -12.27
CA HIS A 25 -14.48 6.60 -11.39
C HIS A 25 -14.23 5.12 -11.79
N ALA A 26 -14.17 4.83 -13.09
CA ALA A 26 -13.91 3.48 -13.59
C ALA A 26 -12.51 2.95 -13.25
N GLU A 27 -11.56 3.83 -12.94
CA GLU A 27 -10.19 3.43 -12.63
C GLU A 27 -10.04 2.92 -11.19
N LEU A 28 -11.05 3.13 -10.31
CA LEU A 28 -11.07 2.54 -8.97
C LEU A 28 -10.94 1.01 -9.01
N ASP A 29 -11.42 0.37 -10.08
CA ASP A 29 -11.31 -1.08 -10.30
C ASP A 29 -9.84 -1.55 -10.40
N PHE A 30 -8.90 -0.66 -10.73
CA PHE A 30 -7.47 -1.00 -10.76
C PHE A 30 -6.87 -1.29 -9.39
N ALA A 31 -7.56 -0.96 -8.30
CA ALA A 31 -7.15 -1.36 -6.95
C ALA A 31 -6.99 -2.89 -6.82
N GLU A 32 -7.74 -3.69 -7.58
CA GLU A 32 -7.59 -5.15 -7.60
C GLU A 32 -6.21 -5.60 -8.08
N ILE A 33 -5.61 -4.85 -9.02
CA ILE A 33 -4.26 -5.12 -9.54
C ILE A 33 -3.24 -4.88 -8.41
N ALA A 34 -3.37 -3.79 -7.66
CA ALA A 34 -2.51 -3.50 -6.52
C ALA A 34 -2.62 -4.59 -5.43
N ILE A 35 -3.84 -5.08 -5.15
CA ILE A 35 -4.08 -6.20 -4.23
C ILE A 35 -3.42 -7.48 -4.73
N ALA A 36 -3.54 -7.80 -6.03
CA ALA A 36 -2.91 -8.97 -6.63
C ALA A 36 -1.37 -8.91 -6.51
N HIS A 37 -0.77 -7.75 -6.78
CA HIS A 37 0.67 -7.54 -6.63
C HIS A 37 1.11 -7.71 -5.17
N ALA A 38 0.36 -7.18 -4.21
CA ALA A 38 0.68 -7.34 -2.79
C ALA A 38 0.64 -8.81 -2.35
N LYS A 39 -0.34 -9.59 -2.86
CA LYS A 39 -0.43 -11.04 -2.61
C LYS A 39 0.75 -11.80 -3.22
N LEU A 40 1.10 -11.52 -4.48
CA LEU A 40 2.24 -12.15 -5.17
C LEU A 40 3.57 -11.83 -4.49
N ALA A 41 3.73 -10.60 -4.00
CA ALA A 41 4.91 -10.16 -3.26
C ALA A 41 4.96 -10.67 -1.80
N GLY A 42 3.92 -11.37 -1.32
CA GLY A 42 3.87 -11.92 0.04
C GLY A 42 3.76 -10.86 1.14
N ILE A 43 3.18 -9.69 0.85
CA ILE A 43 3.09 -8.58 1.81
C ILE A 43 2.06 -8.91 2.89
N PRO A 44 2.43 -8.95 4.18
CA PRO A 44 1.47 -9.21 5.25
C PRO A 44 0.56 -8.00 5.46
N GLN A 45 -0.71 -8.24 5.82
CA GLN A 45 -1.70 -7.18 6.04
C GLN A 45 -1.23 -6.09 7.02
N ALA A 46 -0.47 -6.46 8.06
CA ALA A 46 0.06 -5.51 9.03
C ALA A 46 1.00 -4.45 8.43
N LYS A 47 1.63 -4.75 7.28
CA LYS A 47 2.51 -3.84 6.52
C LYS A 47 1.77 -2.99 5.50
N ILE A 48 0.47 -3.21 5.30
CA ILE A 48 -0.37 -2.45 4.35
C ILE A 48 -1.20 -1.44 5.13
N VAL A 49 -1.03 -0.15 4.85
CA VAL A 49 -1.69 0.93 5.60
C VAL A 49 -3.20 0.93 5.42
N ASN A 50 -3.72 0.40 4.30
CA ASN A 50 -5.15 0.27 4.03
C ASN A 50 -5.89 -0.63 5.05
N TYR A 51 -5.18 -1.50 5.80
CA TYR A 51 -5.76 -2.32 6.88
C TYR A 51 -5.70 -1.66 8.26
N TRP A 52 -5.03 -0.52 8.40
CA TRP A 52 -4.84 0.11 9.71
C TRP A 52 -6.15 0.76 10.19
N PRO A 53 -6.39 0.82 11.52
CA PRO A 53 -7.44 1.67 12.07
C PRO A 53 -7.22 3.13 11.67
N GLU A 54 -8.29 3.85 11.35
CA GLU A 54 -8.27 5.25 10.88
C GLU A 54 -7.40 6.14 11.76
N LYS A 55 -7.61 6.10 13.09
CA LYS A 55 -6.83 6.90 14.05
C LYS A 55 -5.31 6.68 13.92
N LYS A 56 -4.89 5.41 13.80
CA LYS A 56 -3.47 5.05 13.63
C LYS A 56 -2.92 5.59 12.32
N PHE A 57 -3.69 5.50 11.24
CA PHE A 57 -3.29 6.02 9.93
C PHE A 57 -3.11 7.53 9.96
N LEU A 58 -4.07 8.28 10.53
CA LEU A 58 -4.01 9.73 10.64
C LEU A 58 -2.84 10.21 11.49
N GLU A 59 -2.57 9.56 12.63
CA GLU A 59 -1.42 9.87 13.48
C GLU A 59 -0.08 9.66 12.74
N TRP A 60 0.04 8.57 11.97
CA TRP A 60 1.23 8.31 11.15
C TRP A 60 1.39 9.30 9.99
N ALA A 61 0.29 9.66 9.32
CA ALA A 61 0.28 10.57 8.18
C ALA A 61 0.60 12.01 8.61
N ALA A 62 0.12 12.46 9.77
CA ALA A 62 0.44 13.77 10.32
C ALA A 62 1.95 13.95 10.53
N GLY A 63 2.63 12.93 11.08
CA GLY A 63 4.08 12.95 11.26
C GLY A 63 4.89 12.52 10.03
N ALA A 64 4.26 12.32 8.86
CA ALA A 64 4.97 11.93 7.64
C ALA A 64 5.69 13.10 6.96
N TRP A 65 5.20 14.32 7.16
CA TRP A 65 5.76 15.53 6.52
C TRP A 65 6.91 16.17 7.31
N ASP A 66 7.03 15.81 8.59
CA ASP A 66 8.07 16.32 9.49
C ASP A 66 9.37 15.49 9.45
N ARG A 67 9.41 14.42 8.64
CA ARG A 67 10.50 13.42 8.56
C ARG A 67 11.42 13.65 7.38
#